data_AF-A0A382Z8B0-F1
#
_entry.id   AF-A0A382Z8B0-F1
#
_cell.length_a   1.000
_cell.length_b   1.000
_cell.length_c   1.000
_cell.angle_alpha   90.00
_cell.angle_beta   90.00
_cell.angle_gamma   90.00
#
_symmetry.space_group_name_H-M   'P 1'
#
loop_
_entity.id
_entity.type
_entity.pdbx_description
1 polymer ?
#
loop_
_entity_poly.entity_id
_entity_poly.type
_entity_poly.pdbx_seq_one_letter_code
_entity_poly.pdbx_strand_id
1 'polypeptide(L)'
;IQASMDERLKQHAILRTLGAGRRLILGSLAIEFCALGFFAGVLATLGSEITVYTLETQIFDLDYSINPQLWLLGPVTGILLIGSIGTLATRRVVDTPPVSVLREVG
;
A
#
# COMPACT_ATOMS: atom_id res chain seq x y z
N ILE A 1 -23.41 -3.91 -34.38
CA ILE A 1 -23.53 -4.18 -32.92
C ILE A 1 -22.63 -5.36 -32.50
N GLN A 2 -22.60 -6.48 -33.25
CA GLN A 2 -21.65 -7.59 -33.02
C GLN A 2 -20.16 -7.19 -33.11
N ALA A 3 -19.79 -6.27 -34.01
CA ALA A 3 -18.41 -5.81 -34.16
C ALA A 3 -17.81 -5.18 -32.87
N SER A 4 -18.63 -4.54 -32.02
CA SER A 4 -18.14 -3.90 -30.78
C SER A 4 -17.86 -4.91 -29.66
N MET A 5 -18.53 -6.06 -29.65
CA MET A 5 -18.29 -7.11 -28.66
C MET A 5 -17.01 -7.88 -28.96
N ASP A 6 -16.71 -8.13 -30.24
CA ASP A 6 -15.46 -8.76 -30.65
C ASP A 6 -14.23 -7.90 -30.32
N GLU A 7 -14.35 -6.57 -30.43
CA GLU A 7 -13.29 -5.62 -30.05
C GLU A 7 -12.99 -5.71 -28.53
N ARG A 8 -14.03 -5.78 -27.69
CA ARG A 8 -13.90 -5.91 -26.23
C ARG A 8 -13.40 -7.30 -25.82
N LEU A 9 -13.81 -8.35 -26.54
CA LEU A 9 -13.30 -9.70 -26.32
C LEU A 9 -11.81 -9.79 -26.65
N LYS A 10 -11.36 -9.14 -27.73
CA LYS A 10 -9.94 -9.01 -28.07
C LYS A 10 -9.14 -8.27 -27.00
N GLN A 11 -9.65 -7.17 -26.46
CA GLN A 11 -8.97 -6.45 -25.37
C GLN A 11 -8.83 -7.32 -24.10
N HIS A 12 -9.87 -8.07 -23.73
CA HIS A 12 -9.78 -9.03 -22.62
C HIS A 12 -8.83 -10.20 -22.90
N ALA A 13 -8.79 -10.71 -24.13
CA ALA A 13 -7.89 -11.79 -24.53
C ALA A 13 -6.41 -11.35 -24.49
N ILE A 14 -6.11 -10.12 -24.92
CA ILE A 14 -4.76 -9.54 -24.87
C ILE A 14 -4.30 -9.32 -23.41
N LEU A 15 -5.17 -8.84 -22.53
CA LEU A 15 -4.88 -8.71 -21.10
C LEU A 15 -4.65 -10.08 -20.43
N ARG A 16 -5.28 -11.13 -20.95
CA ARG A 16 -5.11 -12.51 -20.44
C ARG A 16 -3.80 -13.16 -20.89
N THR A 17 -3.33 -12.89 -22.12
CA THR A 17 -2.05 -13.43 -22.64
C THR A 17 -0.82 -12.67 -22.13
N LEU A 18 -0.96 -11.39 -21.76
CA LEU A 18 0.12 -10.57 -21.17
C LEU A 18 0.32 -10.78 -19.65
N GLY A 19 -0.49 -11.60 -18.99
CA GLY A 19 -0.50 -11.69 -17.52
C GLY A 19 -1.03 -10.41 -16.84
N ALA A 20 -1.77 -9.59 -17.57
CA ALA A 20 -2.17 -8.25 -17.14
C ALA A 20 -3.17 -8.27 -15.98
N GLY A 21 -4.00 -9.31 -15.82
CA GLY A 21 -4.85 -9.46 -14.63
C GLY A 21 -4.05 -9.46 -13.33
N ARG A 22 -3.02 -10.31 -13.22
CA ARG A 22 -2.17 -10.41 -12.02
C ARG A 22 -1.35 -9.14 -11.79
N ARG A 23 -0.79 -8.54 -12.85
CA ARG A 23 0.04 -7.34 -12.74
C ARG A 23 -0.79 -6.08 -12.43
N LEU A 24 -2.01 -5.96 -12.96
CA LEU A 24 -2.95 -4.90 -12.56
C LEU A 24 -3.42 -5.08 -11.11
N ILE A 25 -3.80 -6.30 -10.70
CA ILE A 25 -4.25 -6.57 -9.32
C ILE A 25 -3.14 -6.22 -8.34
N LEU A 26 -1.92 -6.73 -8.56
CA LEU A 26 -0.77 -6.43 -7.70
C LEU A 26 -0.38 -4.95 -7.75
N GLY A 27 -0.54 -4.27 -8.89
CA GLY A 27 -0.30 -2.84 -9.01
C GLY A 27 -1.31 -1.99 -8.22
N SER A 28 -2.61 -2.30 -8.35
CA SER A 28 -3.69 -1.64 -7.60
C SER A 28 -3.48 -1.80 -6.09
N LEU A 29 -3.19 -3.03 -5.67
CA LEU A 29 -3.01 -3.34 -4.26
C LEU A 29 -1.74 -2.72 -3.68
N ALA A 30 -0.66 -2.63 -4.48
CA ALA A 30 0.53 -1.89 -4.09
C ALA A 30 0.22 -0.40 -3.85
N ILE A 31 -0.62 0.21 -4.69
CA ILE A 31 -1.05 1.61 -4.50
C ILE A 31 -1.87 1.76 -3.22
N GLU A 32 -2.80 0.84 -2.94
CA GLU A 32 -3.59 0.85 -1.70
C GLU A 32 -2.70 0.72 -0.46
N PHE A 33 -1.75 -0.21 -0.44
CA PHE A 33 -0.82 -0.37 0.68
C PHE A 33 0.10 0.84 0.84
N CYS A 34 0.57 1.45 -0.26
CA CYS A 34 1.33 2.69 -0.20
C CYS A 34 0.49 3.83 0.40
N ALA A 35 -0.80 3.95 0.02
CA ALA A 35 -1.69 4.96 0.59
C ALA A 35 -1.92 4.73 2.09
N LEU A 36 -2.18 3.50 2.52
CA LEU A 36 -2.28 3.13 3.93
C LEU A 36 -0.97 3.44 4.68
N GLY A 37 0.17 3.11 4.06
CA GLY A 37 1.50 3.39 4.58
C GLY A 37 1.77 4.88 4.78
N PHE A 38 1.36 5.71 3.82
CA PHE A 38 1.45 7.15 3.91
C PHE A 38 0.66 7.69 5.10
N PHE A 39 -0.62 7.32 5.22
CA PHE A 39 -1.47 7.79 6.33
C PHE A 39 -0.97 7.30 7.69
N ALA A 40 -0.54 6.04 7.78
CA ALA A 40 0.06 5.49 9.00
C ALA A 40 1.33 6.25 9.40
N GLY A 41 2.21 6.57 8.43
CA GLY A 41 3.43 7.34 8.66
C GLY A 41 3.17 8.78 9.07
N VAL A 42 2.16 9.44 8.49
CA VAL A 42 1.72 10.79 8.91
C VAL A 42 1.22 10.73 10.36
N LEU A 43 0.36 9.78 10.71
CA LEU A 43 -0.15 9.62 12.08
C LEU A 43 0.97 9.33 13.08
N ALA A 44 1.93 8.47 12.72
CA ALA A 44 3.09 8.19 13.55
C ALA A 44 3.96 9.43 13.79
N THR A 45 4.19 10.23 12.75
CA THR A 45 4.92 11.51 12.86
C THR A 45 4.20 12.46 13.80
N LEU A 46 2.89 12.64 13.65
CA LEU A 46 2.09 13.49 14.51
C LEU A 46 2.15 13.04 15.98
N GLY A 47 2.03 11.73 16.22
CA GLY A 47 2.16 11.18 17.57
C GLY A 47 3.55 11.41 18.17
N SER A 48 4.60 11.24 17.37
CA SER A 48 5.97 11.54 17.78
C SER A 48 6.15 13.02 18.10
N GLU A 49 5.64 13.92 17.26
CA GLU A 49 5.74 15.37 17.44
C GLU A 49 5.06 15.82 18.73
N ILE A 50 3.84 15.32 19.00
CA ILE A 50 3.11 15.61 20.25
C ILE A 50 3.88 15.09 21.46
N THR A 51 4.48 13.90 21.36
CA THR A 51 5.27 13.30 22.42
C THR A 51 6.50 14.16 22.71
N VAL A 52 7.28 14.52 21.68
CA VAL A 52 8.48 15.36 21.81
C VAL A 52 8.13 16.73 22.37
N TYR A 53 7.08 17.38 21.83
CA TYR A 53 6.60 18.67 22.34
C TYR A 53 6.26 18.62 23.83
N THR A 54 5.58 17.56 24.27
CA THR A 54 5.19 17.38 25.68
C THR A 54 6.43 17.16 26.56
N LEU A 55 7.39 16.35 26.10
CA LEU A 55 8.65 16.11 26.81
C LEU A 55 9.46 17.42 26.96
N GLU A 56 9.68 18.13 25.85
CA GLU A 56 10.49 19.34 25.84
C GLU A 56 9.88 20.46 26.70
N THR A 57 8.57 20.71 26.56
CA THR A 57 7.92 21.84 27.25
C THR A 57 7.55 21.55 28.70
N GLN A 58 7.10 20.34 29.05
CA GLN A 58 6.57 20.06 30.39
C GLN A 58 7.58 19.40 31.32
N ILE A 59 8.56 18.66 30.77
CA ILE A 59 9.48 17.83 31.57
C ILE A 59 10.89 18.41 31.56
N PHE A 60 11.35 18.93 30.43
CA PHE A 60 12.73 19.40 30.26
C PHE A 60 12.88 20.93 30.24
N ASP A 61 11.80 21.69 30.11
CA ASP A 61 11.77 23.16 30.07
C ASP A 61 12.69 23.75 28.98
N LEU A 62 12.73 23.08 27.82
CA LEU A 62 13.56 23.43 26.66
C LEU A 62 12.75 24.13 25.56
N ASP A 63 13.42 24.96 24.75
CA ASP A 63 12.83 25.55 23.55
C ASP A 63 12.53 24.48 22.50
N TYR A 64 11.25 24.28 22.23
CA TYR A 64 10.78 23.30 21.24
C TYR A 64 11.17 23.70 19.82
N SER A 65 11.74 22.75 19.07
CA SER A 65 12.11 22.94 17.66
C SER A 65 11.46 21.89 16.76
N ILE A 66 10.70 22.37 15.77
CA ILE A 66 10.06 21.50 14.78
C ILE A 66 11.16 20.85 13.94
N ASN A 67 11.10 19.52 13.79
CA ASN A 67 12.06 18.74 13.01
C ASN A 67 11.47 18.36 11.63
N PRO A 68 11.82 19.07 10.54
CA PRO A 68 11.23 18.82 9.22
C PRO A 68 11.61 17.44 8.65
N GLN A 69 12.73 16.88 9.10
CA GLN A 69 13.18 15.54 8.72
C GLN A 69 12.23 14.45 9.23
N LEU A 70 11.66 14.58 10.43
CA LEU A 70 10.69 13.62 10.97
C LEU A 70 9.42 13.59 10.11
N TRP A 71 8.97 14.78 9.70
CA TRP A 71 7.80 14.94 8.82
C TRP A 71 7.95 14.28 7.45
N LEU A 72 9.16 14.17 6.92
CA LEU A 72 9.41 13.43 5.69
C LEU A 72 9.67 11.94 5.95
N LEU A 73 10.45 11.61 6.99
CA LEU A 73 10.81 10.24 7.30
C LEU A 73 9.63 9.38 7.71
N GLY A 74 8.69 9.89 8.50
CA GLY A 74 7.54 9.10 8.95
C GLY A 74 6.67 8.60 7.78
N PRO A 75 6.16 9.48 6.90
CA PRO A 75 5.39 9.06 5.73
C PRO A 75 6.19 8.17 4.78
N VAL A 76 7.47 8.48 4.51
CA VAL A 76 8.32 7.69 3.61
C VAL A 76 8.56 6.29 4.15
N THR A 77 8.88 6.16 5.45
CA THR A 77 9.08 4.85 6.09
C THR A 77 7.79 4.05 6.15
N GLY A 78 6.66 4.69 6.44
CA GLY A 78 5.34 4.07 6.40
C GLY A 78 4.98 3.50 5.02
N ILE A 79 5.16 4.28 3.96
CA ILE A 79 4.97 3.83 2.56
C ILE A 79 5.89 2.64 2.26
N LEU A 80 7.18 2.75 2.57
CA LEU A 80 8.15 1.70 2.23
C LEU A 80 7.86 0.41 2.97
N LEU A 81 7.58 0.45 4.28
CA LEU A 81 7.32 -0.75 5.08
C LEU A 81 5.99 -1.39 4.68
N ILE A 82 4.89 -0.64 4.73
CA ILE A 82 3.55 -1.19 4.50
C ILE A 82 3.38 -1.56 3.02
N GLY A 83 3.83 -0.69 2.11
CA GLY A 83 3.82 -0.94 0.67
C GLY A 83 4.61 -2.21 0.30
N SER A 84 5.84 -2.35 0.80
CA SER A 84 6.67 -3.53 0.47
C SER A 84 6.14 -4.81 1.10
N ILE A 85 5.83 -4.80 2.41
CA ILE A 85 5.37 -5.99 3.13
C ILE A 85 4.00 -6.42 2.60
N GLY A 86 3.06 -5.48 2.45
CA GLY A 86 1.72 -5.76 1.94
C GLY A 86 1.74 -6.35 0.54
N THR A 87 2.53 -5.75 -0.37
CA THR A 87 2.68 -6.24 -1.74
C THR A 87 3.37 -7.61 -1.80
N LEU A 88 4.38 -7.87 -0.97
CA LEU A 88 5.06 -9.17 -0.91
C LEU A 88 4.14 -10.26 -0.34
N ALA A 89 3.37 -9.95 0.72
CA ALA A 89 2.44 -10.88 1.34
C ALA A 89 1.33 -11.29 0.36
N THR A 90 0.74 -10.34 -0.35
CA THR A 90 -0.33 -10.61 -1.33
C THR A 90 0.18 -11.20 -2.63
N ARG A 91 1.43 -10.92 -3.04
CA ARG A 91 2.09 -11.68 -4.12
C ARG A 91 2.07 -13.18 -3.84
N ARG A 92 2.38 -13.60 -2.60
CA ARG A 92 2.36 -15.03 -2.22
C ARG A 92 0.95 -15.63 -2.24
N VAL A 93 -0.06 -14.89 -1.78
CA VAL A 93 -1.45 -15.36 -1.78
C VAL A 93 -1.99 -15.49 -3.20
N VAL A 94 -1.74 -14.49 -4.06
CA VAL A 94 -2.17 -14.51 -5.47
C VAL A 94 -1.44 -15.58 -6.28
N ASP A 95 -0.24 -16.01 -5.87
CA ASP A 95 0.47 -17.14 -6.49
C ASP A 95 -0.07 -18.51 -6.07
N THR A 96 -0.96 -18.59 -5.07
CA THR A 96 -1.58 -19.85 -4.70
C THR A 96 -2.67 -20.19 -5.72
N PRO A 97 -2.63 -21.37 -6.37
CA PRO A 97 -3.57 -21.71 -7.43
C PRO A 97 -5.02 -21.63 -6.95
N PRO A 98 -5.94 -21.00 -7.72
CA PRO A 98 -7.34 -20.79 -7.33
C PRO A 98 -8.13 -22.10 -7.20
N VAL A 99 -7.56 -23.21 -7.67
CA VAL A 99 -8.10 -24.57 -7.53
C VAL A 99 -8.14 -25.02 -6.07
N SER A 100 -7.31 -24.44 -5.19
CA SER A 100 -7.28 -24.73 -3.75
C SER A 100 -8.52 -24.18 -3.04
N VAL A 101 -8.91 -22.95 -3.39
CA VAL A 101 -10.05 -22.24 -2.78
C VAL A 101 -11.38 -22.85 -3.21
N LEU A 102 -11.47 -23.30 -4.48
CA LEU A 102 -12.65 -23.99 -4.99
C LEU A 102 -12.87 -25.38 -4.38
N ARG A 103 -11.82 -25.99 -3.83
CA ARG A 103 -11.88 -27.33 -3.23
C ARG A 103 -12.22 -27.30 -1.73
N GLU A 104 -12.22 -26.13 -1.12
CA GLU A 104 -12.59 -25.92 0.29
C GLU A 104 -14.03 -25.40 0.42
N VAL A 105 -14.60 -24.84 -0.66
CA VAL A 105 -15.98 -24.35 -0.72
C VAL A 105 -16.95 -25.37 -1.35
N GLY A 106 -16.44 -26.43 -1.99
CA GLY A 106 -17.23 -27.53 -2.58
C GLY A 106 -17.12 -28.82 -1.78
#